data_AF-A0A348ZJ08-F1
#
_entry.id   AF-A0A348ZJ08-F1
#
_cell.length_a   1.000
_cell.length_b   1.000
_cell.length_c   1.000
_cell.angle_alpha   90.00
_cell.angle_beta   90.00
_cell.angle_gamma   90.00
#
_symmetry.space_group_name_H-M   'P 1'
#
loop_
_entity.id
_entity.type
_entity.pdbx_description
1 polymer ?
#
loop_
_entity_poly.entity_id
_entity_poly.type
_entity_poly.pdbx_seq_one_letter_code
_entity_poly.pdbx_strand_id
1 'polypeptide(L)'
;MAKTPSLMWFRQDLRLNDNPALTQAAQAGPVLPIYILDDCNPAPWQMGAASRWWLHQSLEALGAELQNKLVVLKGDPQKLITELVA
;
A
#
# COMPACT_ATOMS: atom_id res chain seq x y z
N MET A 1 9.28 21.05 13.63
CA MET A 1 7.92 20.85 13.10
C MET A 1 7.90 19.51 12.40
N ALA A 2 6.96 18.62 12.76
CA ALA A 2 6.82 17.34 12.07
C ALA A 2 6.33 17.61 10.64
N LYS A 3 7.02 17.08 9.63
CA LYS A 3 6.57 17.19 8.24
C LYS A 3 5.39 16.25 8.03
N THR A 4 4.35 16.74 7.36
CA THR A 4 3.21 15.91 6.95
C THR A 4 3.72 14.81 6.01
N PRO A 5 3.49 13.52 6.32
CA PRO A 5 3.98 12.44 5.49
C PRO A 5 3.18 12.35 4.19
N SER A 6 3.86 11.99 3.10
CA SER A 6 3.23 11.61 1.84
C SER A 6 2.63 10.21 1.97
N LEU A 7 1.37 10.02 1.57
CA LEU A 7 0.75 8.70 1.53
C LEU A 7 1.19 7.96 0.26
N MET A 8 1.86 6.81 0.41
CA MET A 8 2.23 5.94 -0.71
C MET A 8 1.33 4.71 -0.72
N TRP A 9 0.37 4.67 -1.64
CA TRP A 9 -0.54 3.55 -1.77
C TRP A 9 -0.04 2.50 -2.77
N PHE A 10 0.44 1.38 -2.25
CA PHE A 10 0.80 0.20 -3.00
C PHE A 10 -0.45 -0.58 -3.43
N ARG A 11 -0.54 -0.87 -4.73
CA ARG A 11 -1.63 -1.67 -5.32
C ARG A 11 -1.05 -2.90 -6.02
N GLN A 12 -0.86 -2.82 -7.33
CA GLN A 12 -0.27 -3.92 -8.11
C GLN A 12 1.26 -3.87 -8.11
N ASP A 13 1.84 -2.68 -7.99
CA ASP A 13 3.28 -2.48 -8.05
C ASP A 13 3.91 -2.52 -6.65
N LEU A 14 4.15 -3.73 -6.15
CA LEU A 14 4.68 -4.01 -4.81
C LEU A 14 6.23 -3.98 -4.79
N ARG A 15 6.84 -2.92 -5.31
CA ARG A 15 8.30 -2.79 -5.41
C ARG A 15 8.81 -1.44 -4.91
N LEU A 16 10.01 -1.46 -4.32
CA LEU A 16 10.73 -0.24 -3.96
C LEU A 16 11.62 0.29 -5.09
N ASN A 17 12.27 -0.63 -5.83
CA ASN A 17 13.16 -0.27 -6.92
C ASN A 17 12.37 0.17 -8.15
N ASP A 18 12.87 1.20 -8.83
CA ASP A 18 12.27 1.74 -10.05
C ASP A 18 10.77 2.06 -9.90
N ASN A 19 10.44 2.69 -8.77
CA ASN A 19 9.10 3.16 -8.46
C ASN A 19 9.11 4.71 -8.45
N PRO A 20 8.71 5.39 -9.54
CA PRO A 20 8.79 6.84 -9.64
C PRO A 20 7.88 7.54 -8.63
N ALA A 21 6.71 6.96 -8.32
CA ALA A 21 5.80 7.49 -7.32
C ALA A 21 6.42 7.46 -5.91
N LEU A 22 7.04 6.33 -5.54
CA LEU A 22 7.76 6.22 -4.27
C LEU A 22 8.95 7.19 -4.22
N THR A 23 9.69 7.31 -5.32
CA THR A 23 10.87 8.18 -5.42
C THR A 23 10.48 9.64 -5.19
N GLN A 24 9.41 10.09 -5.85
CA GLN A 24 8.90 11.44 -5.68
C GLN A 24 8.37 11.67 -4.25
N ALA A 25 7.64 10.71 -3.68
CA ALA A 25 7.14 10.79 -2.31
C ALA A 25 8.28 10.90 -1.28
N ALA A 26 9.35 10.11 -1.44
CA ALA A 26 10.52 10.14 -0.58
C ALA A 26 11.33 11.43 -0.71
N GLN A 27 11.37 12.04 -1.91
CA GLN A 27 11.97 13.35 -2.12
C GLN A 27 11.19 14.48 -1.42
N ALA A 28 9.86 14.36 -1.36
CA ALA A 28 9.00 15.34 -0.68
C ALA A 28 9.13 15.28 0.85
N GLY A 29 9.40 14.12 1.44
CA GLY A 29 9.59 13.97 2.87
C GLY A 29 9.29 12.57 3.42
N PRO A 30 8.85 12.47 4.68
CA PRO A 30 8.42 11.20 5.26
C PRO A 30 7.32 10.55 4.42
N VAL A 31 7.34 9.23 4.30
CA VAL A 31 6.35 8.46 3.53
C VAL A 31 5.62 7.51 4.44
N LEU A 32 4.30 7.45 4.32
CA LEU A 32 3.45 6.44 4.93
C LEU A 32 3.07 5.40 3.86
N PRO A 33 3.76 4.24 3.82
CA PRO A 33 3.45 3.18 2.87
C PRO A 33 2.20 2.40 3.33
N ILE A 34 1.20 2.32 2.46
CA ILE A 34 -0.04 1.58 2.73
C ILE A 34 -0.36 0.59 1.62
N TYR A 35 -1.01 -0.51 1.98
CA TYR A 35 -1.69 -1.42 1.07
C TYR A 35 -3.12 -1.61 1.54
N ILE A 36 -4.08 -1.61 0.61
CA ILE A 36 -5.50 -1.81 0.93
C ILE A 36 -6.00 -3.01 0.14
N LEU A 37 -6.39 -4.07 0.85
CA LEU A 37 -7.11 -5.19 0.28
C LEU A 37 -8.58 -4.79 0.09
N ASP A 38 -8.94 -4.43 -1.14
CA ASP A 38 -10.31 -4.13 -1.55
C ASP A 38 -11.09 -5.44 -1.79
N ASP A 39 -11.76 -5.91 -0.75
CA ASP A 39 -12.74 -7.00 -0.83
C ASP A 39 -14.19 -6.47 -1.03
N CYS A 40 -14.39 -5.15 -1.05
CA CYS A 40 -15.70 -4.49 -1.04
C CYS A 40 -16.25 -4.22 -2.45
N ASN A 41 -15.41 -4.13 -3.48
CA ASN A 41 -15.82 -3.96 -4.88
C ASN A 41 -15.72 -5.23 -5.76
N PRO A 42 -16.41 -6.35 -5.48
CA PRO A 42 -16.27 -7.52 -6.33
C PRO A 42 -17.35 -7.64 -7.42
N ALA A 43 -16.95 -7.37 -8.67
CA ALA A 43 -16.98 -8.31 -9.81
C ALA A 43 -16.75 -7.55 -11.13
N PRO A 44 -15.91 -8.06 -12.06
CA PRO A 44 -15.32 -9.41 -12.15
C PRO A 44 -13.92 -9.61 -11.52
N TRP A 45 -13.36 -8.65 -10.77
CA TRP A 45 -11.92 -8.61 -10.43
C TRP A 45 -11.50 -9.21 -9.08
N GLN A 46 -12.33 -10.08 -8.50
CA GLN A 46 -12.08 -10.59 -7.15
C GLN A 46 -10.89 -11.57 -7.13
N MET A 47 -9.95 -11.37 -6.21
CA MET A 47 -8.76 -12.24 -6.12
C MET A 47 -9.11 -13.64 -5.63
N GLY A 48 -8.60 -14.66 -6.33
CA GLY A 48 -8.70 -16.06 -5.93
C GLY A 48 -7.77 -16.41 -4.75
N ALA A 49 -7.94 -17.61 -4.21
CA ALA A 49 -7.14 -18.09 -3.07
C ALA A 49 -5.63 -18.16 -3.40
N ALA A 50 -5.27 -18.67 -4.59
CA ALA A 50 -3.88 -18.72 -5.03
C ALA A 50 -3.27 -17.31 -5.16
N SER A 51 -4.01 -16.35 -5.74
CA SER A 51 -3.58 -14.96 -5.85
C SER A 51 -3.36 -14.32 -4.47
N ARG A 52 -4.24 -14.60 -3.50
CA ARG A 52 -4.08 -14.12 -2.12
C ARG A 52 -2.87 -14.71 -1.41
N TRP A 53 -2.55 -15.98 -1.65
CA TRP A 53 -1.36 -16.60 -1.08
C TRP A 53 -0.08 -15.93 -1.60
N TRP A 54 0.01 -15.70 -2.92
CA TRP A 54 1.14 -14.97 -3.50
C TRP A 54 1.20 -13.52 -3.03
N LEU A 55 0.06 -12.83 -2.97
CA LEU A 55 -0.01 -11.47 -2.44
C LEU A 55 0.55 -11.38 -1.02
N HIS A 56 0.18 -12.32 -0.15
CA HIS A 56 0.71 -12.36 1.22
C HIS A 56 2.24 -12.44 1.22
N GLN A 57 2.83 -13.33 0.41
CA GLN A 57 4.29 -13.44 0.31
C GLN A 57 4.94 -12.15 -0.23
N SER A 58 4.31 -11.49 -1.22
CA SER A 58 4.79 -10.22 -1.73
C SER A 58 4.72 -9.09 -0.70
N LEU A 59 3.65 -9.03 0.10
CA LEU A 59 3.50 -8.03 1.17
C LEU A 59 4.47 -8.26 2.32
N GLU A 60 4.75 -9.51 2.69
CA GLU A 60 5.78 -9.86 3.67
C GLU A 60 7.18 -9.41 3.21
N ALA A 61 7.53 -9.70 1.95
CA ALA A 61 8.80 -9.26 1.37
C ALA A 61 8.92 -7.73 1.32
N LEU A 62 7.89 -7.03 0.84
CA LEU A 62 7.84 -5.58 0.79
C LEU A 62 7.89 -4.96 2.19
N GLY A 63 7.19 -5.56 3.15
CA GLY A 63 7.21 -5.15 4.55
C GLY A 63 8.61 -5.22 5.15
N ALA A 64 9.33 -6.32 4.91
CA ALA A 64 10.71 -6.49 5.35
C ALA A 64 11.64 -5.41 4.76
N GLU A 65 11.54 -5.12 3.47
CA GLU A 65 12.31 -4.04 2.83
C GLU A 65 11.98 -2.65 3.39
N LEU A 66 10.73 -2.43 3.80
CA LEU A 66 10.25 -1.21 4.44
C LEU A 66 10.47 -1.16 5.97
N GLN A 67 11.27 -2.07 6.53
CA GLN A 67 11.52 -2.16 7.98
C GLN A 67 10.22 -2.33 8.80
N ASN A 68 9.28 -3.11 8.28
CA ASN A 68 7.96 -3.37 8.85
C ASN A 68 7.09 -2.12 9.08
N LYS A 69 7.28 -1.09 8.26
CA LYS A 69 6.47 0.15 8.30
C LYS A 69 5.26 0.12 7.35
N LEU A 70 5.11 -0.93 6.55
CA LEU A 70 3.99 -1.11 5.64
C LEU A 70 2.69 -1.32 6.42
N VAL A 71 1.71 -0.44 6.23
CA VAL A 71 0.38 -0.58 6.82
C VAL A 71 -0.53 -1.34 5.86
N VAL A 72 -1.00 -2.51 6.28
CA VAL A 72 -1.94 -3.33 5.50
C VAL A 72 -3.34 -3.17 6.07
N LEU A 73 -4.26 -2.68 5.25
CA LEU A 73 -5.67 -2.47 5.58
C LEU A 73 -6.55 -3.35 4.71
N LYS A 74 -7.79 -3.57 5.14
CA LYS A 74 -8.80 -4.30 4.39
C LYS A 74 -10.12 -3.54 4.45
N GLY A 75 -10.76 -3.35 3.29
CA GLY A 75 -12.06 -2.68 3.19
C GLY A 75 -12.13 -1.73 1.99
N ASP A 76 -13.07 -0.79 2.07
CA ASP A 76 -13.31 0.22 1.03
C ASP A 76 -12.14 1.24 0.98
N PRO A 77 -11.37 1.29 -0.11
CA PRO A 77 -10.25 2.20 -0.25
C PRO A 77 -10.65 3.68 -0.13
N GLN A 78 -11.85 4.05 -0.60
CA GLN A 78 -12.29 5.44 -0.57
C GLN A 78 -12.46 5.93 0.88
N LYS A 79 -13.09 5.11 1.73
CA LYS A 79 -13.27 5.43 3.15
C LYS A 79 -11.93 5.47 3.89
N LEU A 80 -11.12 4.41 3.73
CA LEU A 80 -9.84 4.28 4.41
C LEU A 80 -8.87 5.40 4.06
N ILE A 81 -8.77 5.79 2.78
CA ILE A 81 -7.89 6.89 2.36
C ILE A 81 -8.40 8.23 2.91
N THR A 82 -9.71 8.45 2.90
CA THR A 82 -10.29 9.69 3.45
C THR A 82 -10.01 9.81 4.95
N GLU A 83 -10.11 8.71 5.70
CA GLU A 83 -9.78 8.67 7.13
C GLU A 83 -8.28 8.89 7.41
N LEU A 84 -7.39 8.43 6.54
CA LEU A 84 -5.93 8.59 6.70
C LEU A 84 -5.41 9.99 6.37
N VAL A 85 -6.15 10.75 5.56
CA VAL A 85 -5.76 12.08 5.08
C VAL A 85 -6.48 13.20 5.84
N ALA A 86 -7.51 12.87 6.64
CA ALA A 86 -8.22 13.80 7.52
C ALA A 86 -7.34 14.33 8.67
#